data_AF-A0AAE3KZ71-F1
#
_entry.id   AF-A0AAE3KZ71-F1
#
_cell.length_a   1.000
_cell.length_b   1.000
_cell.length_c   1.000
_cell.angle_alpha   90.00
_cell.angle_beta   90.00
_cell.angle_gamma   90.00
#
_symmetry.space_group_name_H-M   'P 1'
#
loop_
_entity.id
_entity.type
_entity.pdbx_description
1 polymer ?
#
loop_
_entity_poly.entity_id
_entity_poly.type
_entity_poly.pdbx_seq_one_letter_code
_entity_poly.pdbx_strand_id
1 'polypeptide(L)' 'MGFLSSFKGNEESLLFFFLLLVIIFDNGGWFGDGDESLLFFFLLLVILFQ' A
#
# COMPACT_ATOMS: atom_id res chain seq x y z
N MET A 1 23.74 9.76 -4.00
CA MET A 1 23.48 9.06 -2.73
C MET A 1 22.36 9.78 -1.96
N GLY A 2 21.18 9.93 -2.57
CA GLY A 2 20.14 10.86 -2.07
C GLY A 2 18.70 10.34 -2.08
N PHE A 3 18.45 9.13 -2.56
CA PHE A 3 17.08 8.58 -2.61
C PHE A 3 16.64 8.00 -1.26
N LEU A 4 17.56 7.41 -0.50
CA LEU A 4 17.30 6.80 0.81
C LEU A 4 17.02 7.82 1.94
N SER A 5 17.29 9.11 1.72
CA SER A 5 17.00 10.16 2.72
C SER A 5 15.52 10.57 2.74
N SER A 6 14.76 10.30 1.67
CA SER A 6 13.37 10.76 1.56
C SER A 6 12.37 9.83 2.24
N PHE A 7 12.75 8.57 2.50
CA PHE A 7 11.85 7.55 3.05
C PHE A 7 11.79 7.52 4.58
N LYS A 8 12.69 8.22 5.27
CA LYS A 8 12.75 8.24 6.75
C LYS A 8 11.54 8.91 7.44
N GLY A 9 10.60 9.49 6.68
CA GLY A 9 9.41 10.14 7.23
C GLY A 9 8.07 9.72 6.59
N ASN A 10 8.05 8.68 5.74
CA ASN A 10 6.84 8.35 4.96
C ASN A 10 5.98 7.24 5.57
N GLU A 11 6.27 6.81 6.80
CA GLU A 11 5.48 5.82 7.52
C GLU A 11 4.00 6.24 7.67
N GLU A 12 3.75 7.53 7.93
CA GLU A 12 2.37 8.08 7.97
C GLU A 12 1.70 8.09 6.58
N SER A 13 2.46 8.37 5.52
CA SER A 13 1.95 8.41 4.14
C SER A 13 1.64 7.02 3.60
N LEU A 14 2.40 6.01 4.04
CA LEU A 14 2.18 4.60 3.68
C LEU A 14 0.88 4.08 4.30
N LEU A 15 0.63 4.39 5.57
CA LEU A 15 -0.63 4.04 6.25
C LEU A 15 -1.85 4.70 5.59
N PHE A 16 -1.73 5.98 5.20
CA PHE A 16 -2.79 6.69 4.49
C PHE A 16 -3.07 6.09 3.10
N PHE A 17 -2.03 5.73 2.37
CA PHE A 17 -2.15 5.08 1.06
C PHE A 17 -2.76 3.67 1.15
N PHE A 18 -2.41 2.90 2.19
CA PHE A 18 -3.02 1.59 2.47
C PHE A 18 -4.53 1.70 2.72
N LEU A 19 -4.97 2.70 3.50
CA LEU A 19 -6.40 2.94 3.74
C LEU A 19 -7.15 3.28 2.45
N LEU A 20 -6.56 4.09 1.56
CA LEU A 20 -7.16 4.38 0.25
C LEU A 20 -7.32 3.12 -0.59
N LEU A 21 -6.33 2.24 -0.59
CA LEU A 21 -6.41 0.96 -1.29
C LEU A 21 -7.48 0.05 -0.72
N VAL A 22 -7.58 -0.08 0.61
CA VAL A 22 -8.66 -0.83 1.26
C VAL A 22 -10.01 -0.30 0.81
N ILE A 23 -10.23 1.02 0.83
CA ILE A 23 -11.50 1.61 0.41
C ILE A 23 -11.80 1.33 -1.07
N ILE A 24 -10.81 1.37 -1.96
CA ILE A 24 -10.95 1.13 -3.40
C ILE A 24 -11.22 -0.36 -3.70
N PHE A 25 -10.49 -1.26 -3.06
CA PHE A 25 -10.64 -2.72 -3.23
C PHE A 25 -11.91 -3.26 -2.56
N ASP A 26 -12.34 -2.65 -1.45
CA ASP A 26 -13.56 -3.04 -0.71
C ASP A 26 -14.84 -2.49 -1.36
N ASN A 27 -14.82 -1.27 -1.94
CA ASN A 27 -15.99 -0.73 -2.67
C ASN A 27 -16.10 -1.22 -4.12
N GLY A 28 -15.01 -1.62 -4.75
CA GLY A 28 -15.02 -2.16 -6.10
C GLY A 28 -15.08 -3.68 -6.04
N GLY A 29 -16.28 -4.26 -6.04
CA GLY A 29 -16.53 -5.73 -6.07
C GLY A 29 -16.03 -6.46 -7.33
N TRP A 30 -14.86 -6.07 -7.84
CA TRP A 30 -14.27 -6.52 -9.09
C TRP A 30 -13.26 -7.67 -8.88
N PHE A 31 -12.78 -7.88 -7.66
CA PHE A 31 -11.93 -9.01 -7.29
C PHE A 31 -12.68 -9.92 -6.32
N GLY A 32 -13.21 -11.04 -6.82
CA GLY A 32 -13.49 -12.19 -5.97
C GLY A 32 -12.20 -12.61 -5.28
N ASP A 33 -12.26 -12.90 -3.98
CA ASP A 33 -11.12 -12.99 -3.05
C ASP A 33 -10.27 -11.69 -2.97
N GLY A 34 -10.86 -10.64 -2.41
CA GLY A 34 -10.20 -9.36 -2.14
C GLY A 34 -9.05 -9.45 -1.12
N ASP A 35 -9.07 -10.46 -0.24
CA ASP A 35 -8.12 -10.57 0.88
C ASP A 35 -6.70 -10.92 0.42
N GLU A 36 -6.54 -11.91 -0.46
CA GLU A 36 -5.24 -12.33 -1.02
C GLU A 36 -4.63 -11.21 -1.90
N SER A 37 -5.48 -10.53 -2.67
CA SER A 37 -5.10 -9.44 -3.58
C SER A 37 -4.58 -8.21 -2.83
N LEU A 38 -5.22 -7.86 -1.70
CA LEU A 38 -4.85 -6.75 -0.85
C LEU A 38 -3.51 -7.01 -0.13
N LEU A 39 -3.32 -8.23 0.39
CA LEU A 39 -2.08 -8.64 1.06
C LEU A 39 -0.88 -8.63 0.10
N PHE A 40 -1.07 -9.08 -1.14
CA PHE A 40 -0.03 -9.01 -2.18
C PHE A 40 0.36 -7.56 -2.50
N PHE A 41 -0.62 -6.67 -2.62
CA PHE A 41 -0.37 -5.25 -2.88
C PHE A 41 0.32 -4.55 -1.70
N PHE A 42 -0.03 -4.91 -0.46
CA PHE A 42 0.63 -4.41 0.75
C PHE A 42 2.12 -4.78 0.77
N LEU A 43 2.47 -6.02 0.41
CA LEU A 43 3.86 -6.45 0.28
C LEU A 43 4.64 -5.66 -0.78
N LEU A 44 4.03 -5.41 -1.94
CA LEU A 44 4.64 -4.56 -2.97
C LEU A 44 4.89 -3.14 -2.46
N LEU A 45 3.98 -2.58 -1.67
CA LEU A 45 4.15 -1.24 -1.10
C LEU A 45 5.26 -1.17 -0.07
N VAL A 46 5.36 -2.17 0.80
CA VAL A 46 6.47 -2.26 1.77
C VAL A 46 7.83 -2.33 1.06
N ILE A 47 7.91 -3.02 -0.09
CA ILE A 47 9.15 -3.14 -0.87
C ILE A 47 9.43 -1.86 -1.69
N LEU A 48 8.40 -1.20 -2.24
CA LEU A 48 8.54 0.01 -3.07
C LEU A 48 8.76 1.28 -2.25
N PHE A 49 8.25 1.34 -1.02
CA PHE A 49 8.35 2.49 -0.12
C PHE A 49 9.28 2.24 1.08
N GLN A 50 10.23 1.31 0.94
CA GLN A 50 11.23 0.98 1.97
C GLN A 50 12.06 2.19 2.42
#